data_AF-A0A564G140-F1
#
_entry.id   AF-A0A564G140-F1
#
_cell.length_a   1.000
_cell.length_b   1.000
_cell.length_c   1.000
_cell.angle_alpha   90.00
_cell.angle_beta   90.00
_cell.angle_gamma   90.00
#
_symmetry.space_group_name_H-M   'P 1'
#
loop_
_entity.id
_entity.type
_entity.pdbx_description
1 polymer ?
#
loop_
_entity_poly.entity_id
_entity_poly.type
_entity_poly.pdbx_seq_one_letter_code
_entity_poly.pdbx_strand_id
1 'polypeptide(L)' 'MIECDEFDEMVEACIEAGTLVLDHGSEELQQIMRVLLYRLGQEVARREEQAFTGFPKLHDGA' A
#
# COMPACT_ATOMS: atom_id res chain seq x y z
N MET A 1 14.03 -11.05 14.11
CA MET A 1 13.53 -11.44 12.78
C MET A 1 12.23 -10.67 12.64
N ILE A 2 12.24 -9.60 11.86
CA ILE A 2 11.03 -8.79 11.64
C ILE A 2 10.16 -9.66 10.74
N GLU A 3 8.98 -10.08 11.21
CA GLU A 3 8.00 -10.75 10.36
C GLU A 3 7.65 -9.75 9.24
N CYS A 4 7.98 -10.10 8.00
CA CYS A 4 7.49 -9.37 6.84
C CYS A 4 5.98 -9.59 6.83
N ASP A 5 5.18 -8.52 6.91
CA ASP A 5 3.73 -8.62 6.84
C ASP A 5 3.37 -9.12 5.43
N GLU A 6 2.52 -10.16 5.34
CA GLU A 6 2.00 -10.67 4.06
C GLU A 6 1.39 -9.54 3.21
N PHE A 7 0.89 -8.49 3.85
CA PHE A 7 0.43 -7.29 3.18
C PHE A 7 1.55 -6.49 2.52
N ASP A 8 2.70 -6.33 3.18
CA ASP A 8 3.83 -5.58 2.64
C ASP A 8 4.42 -6.32 1.42
N GLU A 9 4.52 -7.66 1.51
CA GLU A 9 4.92 -8.50 0.36
C GLU A 9 3.96 -8.35 -0.83
N MET A 10 2.65 -8.28 -0.56
CA MET A 10 1.64 -8.04 -1.61
C MET A 10 1.78 -6.64 -2.22
N VAL A 11 2.05 -5.61 -1.41
CA VAL A 11 2.27 -4.23 -1.88
C VAL A 11 3.48 -4.18 -2.81
N GLU A 12 4.60 -4.78 -2.40
CA GLU A 12 5.82 -4.85 -3.21
C GLU A 12 5.57 -5.55 -4.55
N ALA A 13 4.96 -6.74 -4.54
CA ALA A 13 4.62 -7.46 -5.76
C ALA A 13 3.71 -6.66 -6.71
N CYS A 14 2.76 -5.89 -6.16
CA CYS A 14 1.89 -5.04 -6.96
C CYS A 14 2.63 -3.85 -7.58
N ILE A 15 3.59 -3.26 -6.87
CA ILE A 15 4.44 -2.17 -7.39
C ILE A 15 5.37 -2.69 -8.49
N GLU A 16 5.96 -3.87 -8.33
CA GLU A 16 6.79 -4.50 -9.35
C GLU A 16 6.00 -4.81 -10.62
N ALA A 17 4.83 -5.45 -10.49
CA ALA A 17 3.93 -5.71 -11.61
C ALA A 17 3.48 -4.39 -12.27
N GLY A 18 3.20 -3.37 -11.45
CA GLY A 18 2.83 -2.05 -11.94
C GLY A 18 3.91 -1.40 -12.78
N THR A 19 5.17 -1.49 -12.35
CA THR A 19 6.33 -0.95 -13.08
C THR A 19 6.46 -1.63 -14.45
N LEU A 20 6.39 -2.97 -14.50
CA LEU A 20 6.46 -3.71 -15.76
C LEU A 20 5.33 -3.35 -16.73
N VAL A 21 4.10 -3.19 -16.23
CA VAL A 21 2.96 -2.80 -17.06
C VAL A 21 3.08 -1.36 -17.54
N LEU A 22 3.59 -0.44 -16.70
CA LEU A 22 3.80 0.95 -17.09
C LEU A 22 4.91 1.12 -18.13
N ASP A 23 5.92 0.25 -18.12
CA ASP A 23 7.05 0.30 -19.05
C ASP A 23 6.78 -0.44 -20.37
N HIS A 24 5.98 -1.52 -20.33
CA HIS A 24 5.85 -2.45 -21.47
C HIS A 24 4.41 -2.81 -21.85
N GLY A 25 3.42 -2.42 -21.06
CA GLY A 25 2.00 -2.72 -21.31
C GLY A 25 1.38 -1.86 -22.40
N SER A 26 0.22 -2.29 -22.91
CA SER A 26 -0.61 -1.46 -23.80
C SER A 26 -1.13 -0.23 -23.06
N GLU A 27 -1.53 0.82 -23.79
CA GLU A 27 -2.09 2.03 -23.19
C GLU A 27 -3.29 1.72 -22.27
N GLU A 28 -4.17 0.79 -22.67
CA GLU A 28 -5.30 0.36 -21.85
C GLU A 28 -4.85 -0.31 -20.55
N LEU A 29 -3.84 -1.18 -20.61
CA LEU A 29 -3.30 -1.85 -19.43
C LEU A 29 -2.59 -0.87 -18.51
N GLN A 30 -1.84 0.08 -19.06
CA GLN A 30 -1.21 1.15 -18.27
C GLN A 30 -2.26 1.99 -17.54
N GLN A 31 -3.37 2.32 -18.20
CA GLN A 31 -4.44 3.11 -17.60
C GLN A 31 -5.14 2.34 -16.47
N ILE A 32 -5.42 1.05 -16.67
CA ILE A 32 -5.95 0.16 -15.62
C ILE A 32 -4.97 0.09 -14.45
N MET A 33 -3.67 -0.08 -14.72
CA MET A 33 -2.64 -0.21 -13.68
C MET A 33 -2.52 1.06 -12.83
N ARG A 34 -2.60 2.25 -13.43
CA ARG A 34 -2.59 3.52 -12.66
C ARG A 34 -3.74 3.58 -11.65
N VAL A 35 -4.94 3.13 -12.04
CA VAL A 35 -6.09 3.09 -11.12
C VAL A 35 -5.86 2.10 -10.00
N LEU A 36 -5.31 0.91 -10.29
CA LEU A 36 -5.01 -0.11 -9.28
C LEU A 36 -3.96 0.37 -8.27
N LEU A 37 -2.84 0.95 -8.75
CA LEU A 37 -1.79 1.50 -7.89
C LEU A 37 -2.31 2.66 -7.02
N TYR A 38 -3.20 3.49 -7.55
CA TYR A 38 -3.85 4.54 -6.76
C TYR A 38 -4.70 3.95 -5.62
N ARG A 39 -5.50 2.90 -5.89
CA ARG A 39 -6.29 2.21 -4.86
C ARG A 39 -5.41 1.52 -3.82
N LEU A 40 -4.31 0.91 -4.24
CA LEU A 40 -3.33 0.31 -3.34
C LEU A 40 -2.76 1.36 -2.37
N GLY A 41 -2.35 2.52 -2.89
CA GLY A 41 -1.85 3.61 -2.06
C GLY A 41 -2.87 4.12 -1.02
N GLN A 42 -4.17 4.16 -1.38
CA GLN A 42 -5.23 4.49 -0.42
C GLN A 42 -5.35 3.46 0.70
N GLU A 43 -5.21 2.17 0.38
CA GLU A 43 -5.30 1.09 1.35
C GLU A 43 -4.08 1.05 2.29
N VAL A 44 -2.87 1.29 1.76
CA VAL A 44 -1.65 1.45 2.56
C VAL A 44 -1.83 2.59 3.58
N ALA A 45 -2.23 3.78 3.11
CA ALA A 45 -2.47 4.92 4.00
C ALA A 45 -3.54 4.64 5.07
N ARG A 46 -4.61 3.93 4.72
CA ARG A 46 -5.67 3.53 5.66
C ARG A 46 -5.13 2.61 6.75
N ARG A 47 -4.25 1.65 6.41
CA ARG A 47 -3.64 0.73 7.38
C ARG A 47 -2.62 1.41 8.28
N GLU A 48 -1.81 2.32 7.72
CA GLU A 48 -0.89 3.13 8.51
C GLU A 48 -1.63 3.99 9.55
N GLU A 49 -2.76 4.61 9.16
CA GLU A 49 -3.62 5.36 10.10
C GLU A 49 -4.16 4.45 11.21
N GLN A 50 -4.61 3.23 10.87
CA GLN A 50 -5.10 2.27 11.86
C GLN A 50 -4.02 1.81 12.83
N ALA A 51 -2.81 1.52 12.34
CA ALA A 51 -1.65 1.20 13.16
C ALA A 51 -1.32 2.34 14.14
N PHE A 52 -1.46 3.59 13.69
CA PHE A 52 -1.22 4.78 14.52
C PHE A 52 -2.32 5.02 15.57
N THR A 53 -3.58 4.65 15.31
CA THR A 53 -4.68 4.73 16.28
C THR A 53 -4.68 3.60 17.32
N GLY A 54 -3.89 2.55 17.12
CA GLY A 54 -3.72 1.42 18.05
C GLY A 54 -2.82 1.70 19.25
N PHE A 55 -2.14 2.86 19.30
CA PHE A 55 -1.40 3.28 20.48
C PHE A 55 -2.39 3.68 21.59
N PRO A 56 -2.26 3.16 22.83
CA PRO A 56 -3.06 3.65 23.94
C PRO A 56 -2.87 5.16 24.01
N LYS A 57 -3.99 5.91 24.07
CA LYS A 57 -3.92 7.31 24.51
C LYS A 57 -3.15 7.30 25.82
N LEU A 58 -1.91 7.78 25.80
CA LEU A 58 -1.19 8.04 27.03
C LEU A 58 -2.07 9.01 27.79
N HIS A 59 -2.60 8.51 28.91
CA HIS A 59 -3.33 9.31 29.86
C HIS A 59 -2.40 10.44 30.31
N ASP A 60 -2.69 11.65 29.87
CA ASP A 60 -2.34 12.86 30.60
C ASP A 60 -3.69 13.54 30.87
N GLY A 61 -4.22 13.64 32.08
CA GLY A 61 -3.52 13.62 33.36
C GLY A 61 -2.97 15.01 33.70
N ALA A 62 -3.82 16.05 33.68
CA ALA A 62 -3.68 17.28 34.47
C ALA A 62 -5.01 18.06 34.44
#